data_AF-A0A5E6P1D6-F1
#
_entry.id   AF-A0A5E6P1D6-F1
#
_cell.length_a   1.000
_cell.length_b   1.000
_cell.length_c   1.000
_cell.angle_alpha   90.00
_cell.angle_beta   90.00
_cell.angle_gamma   90.00
#
_symmetry.space_group_name_H-M   'P 1'
#
loop_
_entity.id
_entity.type
_entity.pdbx_description
1 polymer ?
#
loop_
_entity_poly.entity_id
_entity_poly.type
_entity_poly.pdbx_seq_one_letter_code
_entity_poly.pdbx_strand_id
1 'polypeptide(L)'
;MFERNKLVPELMVTNLENSLAFWVSCLGFNVAYQRPEDGFAYLDLNGAQVMLEQVDPDAGQWLTASLTRPFGRGINLQIDVEAVAPIIQKLDQAGCSLYRECKDTWYRAEQVEVGQREFIVQDADGYLVRLVERLGERPACPT
;
A
#
# COMPACT_ATOMS: atom_id res chain seq x y z
N MET A 1 8.61 14.68 -16.99
CA MET A 1 7.41 15.24 -16.33
C MET A 1 6.89 14.16 -15.42
N PHE A 2 6.58 14.46 -14.16
CA PHE A 2 6.02 13.48 -13.24
C PHE A 2 4.61 13.08 -13.72
N GLU A 3 4.45 11.83 -14.13
CA GLU A 3 3.15 11.28 -14.56
C GLU A 3 2.31 11.01 -13.32
N ARG A 4 1.06 11.48 -13.32
CA ARG A 4 0.16 11.36 -12.17
C ARG A 4 -0.94 10.36 -12.47
N ASN A 5 -1.16 9.44 -11.54
CA ASN A 5 -2.29 8.53 -11.59
C ASN A 5 -3.61 9.28 -11.49
N LYS A 6 -4.62 8.70 -12.15
CA LYS A 6 -6.00 9.21 -12.10
C LYS A 6 -6.67 9.01 -10.74
N LEU A 7 -6.17 8.05 -9.96
CA LEU A 7 -6.62 7.77 -8.59
C LEU A 7 -5.38 7.61 -7.71
N VAL A 8 -5.30 8.44 -6.68
CA VAL A 8 -4.21 8.45 -5.71
C VAL A 8 -4.84 8.53 -4.32
N PRO A 9 -4.76 7.48 -3.50
CA PRO A 9 -5.22 7.56 -2.12
C PRO A 9 -4.30 8.48 -1.32
N GLU A 10 -4.91 9.29 -0.46
CA GLU A 10 -4.23 10.06 0.57
C GLU A 10 -4.51 9.43 1.93
N LEU A 11 -3.44 9.07 2.65
CA LEU A 11 -3.50 8.39 3.92
C LEU A 11 -3.03 9.34 5.02
N MET A 12 -3.89 9.52 6.02
CA MET A 12 -3.52 10.28 7.20
C MET A 12 -2.71 9.42 8.15
N VAL A 13 -1.54 9.90 8.55
CA VAL A 13 -0.59 9.15 9.37
C VAL A 13 -0.30 9.88 10.68
N THR A 14 -0.07 9.14 11.75
CA THR A 14 0.22 9.78 13.06
C THR A 14 1.64 10.30 13.18
N ASN A 15 2.58 9.71 12.42
CA ASN A 15 3.97 10.15 12.36
C ASN A 15 4.54 9.88 10.96
N LEU A 16 4.86 10.94 10.22
CA LEU A 16 5.31 10.83 8.83
C LEU A 16 6.64 10.08 8.72
N GLU A 17 7.58 10.29 9.63
CA GLU A 17 8.90 9.65 9.60
C GLU A 17 8.78 8.13 9.73
N ASN A 18 7.99 7.65 10.69
CA ASN A 18 7.71 6.23 10.89
C ASN A 18 7.01 5.63 9.67
N SER A 19 6.05 6.34 9.09
CA SER A 19 5.37 5.90 7.88
C SER A 19 6.32 5.86 6.68
N LEU A 20 7.20 6.85 6.50
CA LEU A 20 8.23 6.81 5.46
C LEU A 20 9.19 5.64 5.65
N ALA A 21 9.62 5.33 6.87
CA ALA A 21 10.44 4.14 7.13
C ALA A 21 9.74 2.83 6.70
N PHE A 22 8.44 2.72 6.93
CA PHE A 22 7.66 1.57 6.45
C PHE A 22 7.51 1.58 4.91
N TRP A 23 6.94 2.63 4.35
CA TRP A 23 6.59 2.69 2.93
C TRP A 23 7.82 2.73 2.01
N VAL A 24 8.85 3.49 2.35
CA VAL A 24 10.09 3.61 1.55
C VAL A 24 11.04 2.47 1.86
N SER A 25 11.45 2.30 3.12
CA SER A 25 12.51 1.35 3.45
C SER A 25 12.05 -0.11 3.39
N CYS A 26 10.81 -0.40 3.82
CA CYS A 26 10.31 -1.78 3.82
C CYS A 26 9.63 -2.15 2.50
N LEU A 27 8.70 -1.32 2.01
CA LEU A 27 7.94 -1.63 0.79
C LEU A 27 8.63 -1.22 -0.52
N GLY A 28 9.64 -0.34 -0.45
CA GLY A 28 10.45 0.05 -1.60
C GLY A 28 9.91 1.24 -2.41
N PHE A 29 8.94 1.99 -1.89
CA PHE A 29 8.51 3.25 -2.50
C PHE A 29 9.65 4.26 -2.56
N ASN A 30 9.57 5.20 -3.50
CA ASN A 30 10.41 6.39 -3.55
C ASN A 30 9.58 7.62 -3.18
N VAL A 31 10.22 8.60 -2.54
CA VAL A 31 9.62 9.92 -2.36
C VAL A 31 9.73 10.69 -3.68
N ALA A 32 8.60 10.91 -4.35
CA ALA A 32 8.55 11.72 -5.56
C ALA A 32 8.76 13.21 -5.25
N TYR A 33 8.11 13.70 -4.18
CA TYR A 33 8.35 15.00 -3.58
C TYR A 33 7.72 15.06 -2.19
N GLN A 34 8.12 16.04 -1.38
CA GLN A 34 7.63 16.23 -0.01
C GLN A 34 7.49 17.72 0.31
N ARG A 35 6.61 18.02 1.27
CA ARG A 35 6.48 19.32 1.93
C ARG A 35 6.61 19.09 3.42
N PRO A 36 7.84 19.05 3.97
CA PRO A 36 8.07 18.75 5.38
C PRO A 36 7.37 19.74 6.31
N GLU A 37 7.24 21.00 5.89
CA GLU A 37 6.51 22.06 6.59
C GLU A 37 5.02 21.77 6.76
N ASP A 38 4.43 20.96 5.87
CA ASP A 38 3.03 20.54 5.90
C ASP A 38 2.88 19.10 6.44
N GLY A 39 3.96 18.43 6.83
CA GLY A 39 3.92 17.01 7.18
C GLY A 39 3.45 16.11 6.03
N PHE A 40 3.78 16.46 4.79
CA PHE A 40 3.28 15.78 3.59
C PHE A 40 4.39 15.09 2.77
N ALA A 41 4.10 13.90 2.25
CA ALA A 41 4.92 13.21 1.27
C ALA A 41 4.10 12.56 0.14
N TYR A 42 4.59 12.67 -1.09
CA TYR A 42 4.05 11.99 -2.25
C TYR A 42 4.98 10.84 -2.64
N LEU A 43 4.46 9.62 -2.66
CA LEU A 43 5.22 8.40 -2.92
C LEU A 43 4.90 7.79 -4.27
N ASP A 44 5.90 7.15 -4.88
CA ASP A 44 5.78 6.38 -6.13
C ASP A 44 6.52 5.05 -6.03
N LEU A 45 5.87 3.99 -6.49
CA LEU A 45 6.46 2.67 -6.72
C LEU A 45 6.07 2.20 -8.11
N ASN A 46 6.94 2.45 -9.10
CA ASN A 46 6.73 2.06 -10.49
C ASN A 46 5.36 2.52 -11.04
N GLY A 47 4.96 3.75 -10.70
CA GLY A 47 3.66 4.30 -11.09
C GLY A 47 2.51 3.97 -10.14
N ALA A 48 2.67 3.12 -9.12
CA ALA A 48 1.72 3.06 -8.02
C ALA A 48 1.97 4.23 -7.06
N GLN A 49 0.96 5.08 -6.86
CA GLN A 49 1.13 6.37 -6.19
C GLN A 49 0.25 6.48 -4.95
N VAL A 50 0.80 6.99 -3.85
CA VAL A 50 0.15 7.17 -2.56
C VAL A 50 0.63 8.50 -1.95
N MET A 51 -0.28 9.27 -1.35
CA MET A 51 0.09 10.43 -0.53
C MET A 51 0.00 10.08 0.95
N LEU A 52 0.95 10.59 1.73
CA LEU A 52 0.94 10.53 3.19
C LEU A 52 0.86 11.95 3.73
N GLU A 53 -0.07 12.18 4.65
CA GLU A 53 -0.24 13.46 5.34
C GLU A 53 -0.26 13.23 6.85
N GLN A 54 0.63 13.88 7.60
CA GLN A 54 0.65 13.75 9.04
C GLN A 54 -0.55 14.45 9.66
N VAL A 55 -1.20 13.80 10.63
CA VAL A 55 -2.33 14.39 11.35
C VAL A 55 -1.91 15.68 12.06
N ASP A 56 -2.58 16.78 11.72
CA ASP A 56 -2.41 18.10 12.31
C ASP A 56 -3.80 18.74 12.56
N PRO A 57 -4.20 18.92 13.83
CA PRO A 57 -5.47 19.54 14.20
C PRO A 57 -5.66 20.97 13.66
N ASP A 58 -4.56 21.70 13.41
CA ASP A 58 -4.60 23.11 13.00
C ASP A 58 -4.61 23.29 11.47
N ALA A 59 -4.34 22.22 10.71
CA ALA A 59 -4.21 22.26 9.24
C ALA A 59 -5.54 22.16 8.47
N GLY A 60 -6.68 22.02 9.17
CA GLY A 60 -8.01 21.97 8.52
C GLY A 60 -8.23 20.73 7.65
N GLN A 61 -7.63 19.60 8.05
CA GLN A 61 -7.61 18.35 7.30
C GLN A 61 -9.01 17.74 7.07
N TRP A 62 -9.14 16.96 6.00
CA TRP A 62 -10.42 16.39 5.55
C TRP A 62 -10.87 15.18 6.38
N LEU A 63 -11.35 15.46 7.59
CA LEU A 63 -11.91 14.46 8.49
C LEU A 63 -13.43 14.46 8.45
N THR A 64 -14.02 13.34 8.01
CA THR A 64 -15.46 13.11 8.08
C THR A 64 -15.91 12.57 9.44
N ALA A 65 -14.98 12.04 10.23
CA ALA A 65 -15.17 11.55 11.60
C ALA A 65 -13.82 11.49 12.35
N SER A 66 -13.86 11.31 13.67
CA SER A 66 -12.62 11.18 14.47
C SER A 66 -11.80 9.96 14.06
N LEU A 67 -10.49 10.16 13.94
CA LEU A 67 -9.52 9.09 13.66
C LEU A 67 -9.43 8.11 14.85
N THR A 68 -9.67 6.83 14.57
CA THR A 68 -9.60 5.75 15.56
C THR A 68 -8.84 4.57 14.94
N ARG A 69 -7.73 4.18 15.58
CA ARG A 69 -6.87 3.07 15.10
C ARG A 69 -7.60 1.72 15.20
N PRO A 70 -7.32 0.75 14.30
CA PRO A 70 -6.50 0.91 13.09
C PRO A 70 -7.18 1.84 12.08
N PHE A 71 -6.41 2.70 11.41
CA PHE A 71 -6.95 3.53 10.32
C PHE A 71 -7.27 2.68 9.09
N GLY A 72 -8.08 3.23 8.17
CA GLY A 72 -8.41 2.52 6.92
C GLY A 72 -9.37 1.33 7.08
N ARG A 73 -10.20 1.30 8.13
CA ARG A 73 -11.18 0.22 8.36
C ARG A 73 -12.11 0.07 7.15
N GLY A 74 -12.16 -1.14 6.60
CA GLY A 74 -13.03 -1.48 5.46
C GLY A 74 -12.38 -1.35 4.08
N ILE A 75 -11.11 -0.91 4.00
CA ILE A 75 -10.37 -0.84 2.73
C ILE A 75 -9.07 -1.66 2.79
N ASN A 76 -8.57 -2.02 1.62
CA ASN A 76 -7.17 -2.38 1.41
C ASN A 76 -6.69 -1.72 0.12
N LEU A 77 -5.40 -1.40 0.06
CA LEU A 77 -4.76 -0.88 -1.14
C LEU A 77 -4.07 -2.03 -1.85
N GLN A 78 -4.61 -2.44 -3.00
CA GLN A 78 -3.92 -3.38 -3.87
C GLN A 78 -2.88 -2.64 -4.70
N ILE A 79 -1.63 -3.10 -4.64
CA ILE A 79 -0.51 -2.54 -5.39
C ILE A 79 0.19 -3.68 -6.12
N ASP A 80 0.28 -3.56 -7.44
CA ASP A 80 1.03 -4.51 -8.25
C ASP A 80 2.53 -4.22 -8.13
N VAL A 81 3.32 -5.26 -7.89
CA VAL A 81 4.78 -5.21 -7.74
C VAL A 81 5.41 -6.24 -8.66
N GLU A 82 6.66 -6.02 -9.04
CA GLU A 82 7.40 -6.93 -9.91
C GLU A 82 7.63 -8.30 -9.23
N ALA A 83 7.97 -8.29 -7.94
CA ALA A 83 8.15 -9.49 -7.15
C ALA A 83 7.82 -9.24 -5.67
N VAL A 84 7.09 -10.16 -5.03
CA VAL A 84 6.78 -10.03 -3.60
C VAL A 84 7.91 -10.50 -2.68
N ALA A 85 8.72 -11.46 -3.13
CA ALA A 85 9.73 -12.11 -2.29
C ALA A 85 10.78 -11.14 -1.71
N PRO A 86 11.36 -10.20 -2.49
CA PRO A 86 12.31 -9.22 -1.93
C PRO A 86 11.67 -8.30 -0.89
N ILE A 87 10.39 -7.98 -1.03
CA ILE A 87 9.66 -7.11 -0.10
C ILE A 87 9.39 -7.85 1.21
N ILE A 88 8.98 -9.11 1.14
CA ILE A 88 8.80 -9.98 2.31
C ILE A 88 10.11 -10.09 3.10
N GLN A 89 11.25 -10.25 2.42
CA GLN A 89 12.56 -10.30 3.09
C GLN A 89 12.88 -8.99 3.84
N LYS A 90 12.60 -7.83 3.25
CA LYS A 90 12.79 -6.53 3.91
C LYS A 90 11.87 -6.38 5.12
N LEU A 91 10.62 -6.80 5.01
CA LEU A 91 9.65 -6.76 6.10
C LEU A 91 10.09 -7.66 7.27
N ASP A 92 10.56 -8.88 6.99
CA ASP A 92 11.10 -9.80 7.98
C ASP A 92 12.32 -9.20 8.71
N GLN A 93 13.26 -8.60 7.96
CA GLN A 93 14.42 -7.90 8.53
C GLN A 93 14.05 -6.71 9.41
N ALA A 94 12.95 -6.02 9.09
CA ALA A 94 12.39 -4.93 9.87
C ALA A 94 11.52 -5.39 11.06
N GLY A 95 11.29 -6.71 11.21
CA GLY A 95 10.42 -7.27 12.23
C GLY A 95 8.93 -7.01 12.00
N CYS A 96 8.53 -6.67 10.77
CA CYS A 96 7.14 -6.43 10.40
C CYS A 96 6.43 -7.76 10.09
N SER A 97 5.44 -8.10 10.91
CA SER A 97 4.61 -9.30 10.67
C SER A 97 3.62 -9.10 9.53
N LEU A 98 3.37 -10.15 8.75
CA LEU A 98 2.34 -10.13 7.72
C LEU A 98 0.95 -10.27 8.37
N TYR A 99 -0.02 -9.48 7.90
CA TYR A 99 -1.42 -9.63 8.27
C TYR A 99 -2.04 -10.87 7.61
N ARG A 100 -1.63 -11.17 6.37
CA ARG A 100 -1.89 -12.44 5.67
C ARG A 100 -0.63 -12.91 4.98
N GLU A 101 -0.28 -14.17 5.24
CA GLU A 101 0.85 -14.87 4.61
C GLU A 101 0.78 -14.87 3.09
N CYS A 102 1.95 -14.96 2.46
CA CYS A 102 2.07 -15.01 1.02
C CYS A 102 1.44 -16.28 0.44
N LYS A 103 0.58 -16.13 -0.55
CA LYS A 103 -0.10 -17.24 -1.21
C LYS A 103 -0.36 -16.96 -2.69
N ASP A 104 -0.23 -18.01 -3.50
CA ASP A 104 -0.70 -18.01 -4.88
C ASP A 104 -2.22 -18.23 -4.89
N THR A 105 -2.97 -17.25 -5.41
CA THR A 105 -4.42 -17.27 -5.51
C THR A 105 -4.86 -17.03 -6.95
N TRP A 106 -5.83 -17.82 -7.40
CA TRP A 106 -6.43 -17.71 -8.73
C TRP A 106 -7.86 -17.21 -8.57
N TYR A 107 -8.14 -16.05 -9.16
CA TYR A 107 -9.46 -15.42 -9.08
C TYR A 107 -10.16 -15.53 -10.42
N ARG A 108 -11.37 -16.10 -10.43
CA ARG A 108 -12.21 -16.13 -11.63
C ARG A 108 -12.59 -14.71 -12.05
N ALA A 109 -12.20 -14.33 -13.26
CA ALA A 109 -12.63 -13.14 -13.97
C ALA A 109 -13.29 -13.61 -15.27
N GLU A 110 -14.63 -13.69 -15.25
CA GLU A 110 -15.42 -14.21 -16.37
C GLU A 110 -14.98 -15.61 -16.82
N GLN A 111 -14.38 -15.73 -18.01
CA GLN A 111 -13.95 -16.99 -18.63
C GLN A 111 -12.49 -17.35 -18.33
N VAL A 112 -11.77 -16.49 -17.60
CA VAL A 112 -10.37 -16.72 -17.20
C VAL A 112 -10.24 -16.73 -15.69
N GLU A 113 -9.14 -17.29 -15.20
CA GLU A 113 -8.64 -17.09 -13.86
C GLU A 113 -7.38 -16.23 -13.92
N VAL A 114 -7.34 -15.17 -13.13
CA VAL A 114 -6.18 -14.29 -12.98
C VAL A 114 -5.38 -14.77 -11.76
N GLY A 115 -4.14 -15.20 -12.02
CA GLY A 115 -3.22 -15.67 -11.01
C GLY A 115 -2.48 -14.51 -10.35
N GLN A 116 -2.46 -14.50 -9.03
CA GLN A 116 -1.83 -13.49 -8.20
C GLN A 116 -1.06 -14.19 -7.09
N ARG A 117 0.23 -13.90 -6.96
CA ARG A 117 0.98 -14.19 -5.75
C ARG A 117 0.87 -12.96 -4.86
N GLU A 118 0.27 -13.12 -3.69
CA GLU A 118 -0.11 -11.98 -2.87
C GLU A 118 0.10 -12.21 -1.38
N PHE A 119 0.34 -11.13 -0.66
CA PHE A 119 0.31 -11.09 0.80
C PHE A 119 -0.30 -9.76 1.26
N ILE A 120 -0.66 -9.67 2.55
CA ILE A 120 -1.14 -8.41 3.13
C ILE A 120 -0.27 -8.07 4.34
N VAL A 121 0.14 -6.82 4.42
CA VAL A 121 0.81 -6.24 5.59
C VAL A 121 0.02 -5.04 6.08
N GLN A 122 0.10 -4.77 7.38
CA GLN A 122 -0.50 -3.60 8.00
C GLN A 122 0.59 -2.54 8.22
N ASP A 123 0.33 -1.29 7.82
CA ASP A 123 1.26 -0.19 8.08
C ASP A 123 1.22 0.29 9.54
N ALA A 124 2.05 1.29 9.85
CA ALA A 124 2.19 1.82 11.21
C ALA A 124 0.89 2.41 11.79
N ASP A 125 -0.07 2.82 10.96
CA ASP A 125 -1.34 3.43 11.37
C ASP A 125 -2.54 2.47 11.30
N GLY A 126 -2.39 1.36 10.58
CA GLY A 126 -3.37 0.28 10.50
C GLY A 126 -3.90 0.00 9.09
N TYR A 127 -3.43 0.74 8.08
CA TYR A 127 -3.85 0.56 6.69
C TYR A 127 -3.40 -0.80 6.17
N LEU A 128 -4.31 -1.52 5.51
CA LEU A 128 -3.97 -2.79 4.87
C LEU A 128 -3.40 -2.53 3.48
N VAL A 129 -2.17 -3.01 3.27
CA VAL A 129 -1.45 -2.93 2.00
C VAL A 129 -1.34 -4.35 1.43
N ARG A 130 -2.00 -4.59 0.29
CA ARG A 130 -2.01 -5.88 -0.42
C ARG A 130 -1.06 -5.79 -1.61
N LEU A 131 0.10 -6.42 -1.52
CA LEU A 131 1.06 -6.46 -2.62
C LEU A 131 0.81 -7.69 -3.49
N VAL A 132 0.85 -7.49 -4.80
CA VAL A 132 0.50 -8.49 -5.81
C VAL A 132 1.58 -8.61 -6.86
N GLU A 133 2.12 -9.81 -7.01
CA GLU A 133 2.91 -10.24 -8.17
C GLU A 133 1.98 -10.99 -9.14
N ARG A 134 1.94 -10.58 -10.41
CA ARG A 134 1.05 -11.17 -11.42
C ARG A 134 1.64 -12.47 -11.96
N LEU A 135 0.88 -13.56 -11.85
CA LEU A 135 1.27 -14.90 -12.36
C LEU A 135 0.73 -15.18 -13.78
N GLY A 136 -0.05 -14.26 -14.34
CA GLY A 136 -0.70 -14.39 -15.65
C GLY A 136 -2.15 -14.89 -15.56
N GLU A 137 -2.67 -15.36 -16.68
CA GLU A 137 -4.06 -15.81 -16.83
C GLU A 137 -4.13 -17.25 -17.34
N ARG A 138 -5.19 -17.97 -16.94
CA ARG A 138 -5.51 -19.31 -17.46
C ARG A 138 -7.00 -19.47 -17.72
N PRO A 139 -7.46 -20.40 -18.56
CA PRO A 139 -8.89 -20.65 -18.75
C PRO A 139 -9.57 -21.05 -17.42
N ALA A 140 -10.75 -20.50 -17.15
CA ALA A 140 -11.53 -20.94 -16.00
C ALA A 140 -12.00 -22.38 -16.20
N CYS A 141 -11.85 -23.23 -15.18
CA CYS A 141 -12.48 -24.54 -15.21
C CYS A 141 -13.99 -24.38 -15.39
N PRO A 142 -14.63 -25.13 -16.31
CA PRO A 142 -16.08 -25.17 -16.38
C PRO A 142 -16.62 -25.66 -15.02
N THR A 143 -17.52 -24.88 -14.42
CA THR A 143 -18.28 -25.28 -13.22
C THR A 143 -19.24 -26.42 -13.55
#